data_AF-A0A5J4R9E9-F1
#
_entry.id   AF-A0A5J4R9E9-F1
#
_cell.length_a   1.000
_cell.length_b   1.000
_cell.length_c   1.000
_cell.angle_alpha   90.00
_cell.angle_beta   90.00
_cell.angle_gamma   90.00
#
_symmetry.space_group_name_H-M   'P 1'
#
loop_
_entity.id
_entity.type
_entity.pdbx_description
1 polymer ?
#
loop_
_entity_poly.entity_id
_entity_poly.type
_entity_poly.pdbx_seq_one_letter_code
_entity_poly.pdbx_strand_id
1 'polypeptide(L)' 'MQKILHIVEPLATGIHTFLVELTNRQCDDFDVYIAYGIRPLTHKNFKDHFDKRIHWIKVENFQPSIGFKDVKAFF' A
#
# COMPACT_ATOMS: atom_id res chain seq x y z
N MET A 1 1.33 -6.51 -21.01
CA MET A 1 1.45 -6.87 -19.58
C MET A 1 0.21 -6.36 -18.86
N GLN A 2 -0.50 -7.22 -18.14
CA GLN A 2 -1.68 -6.80 -17.36
C GLN A 2 -1.22 -6.10 -16.07
N LYS A 3 -2.06 -5.19 -15.54
CA LYS A 3 -1.73 -4.41 -14.35
C LYS A 3 -2.58 -4.87 -13.17
N ILE A 4 -1.99 -4.92 -11.98
CA ILE A 4 -2.69 -5.17 -10.72
C ILE A 4 -2.44 -4.00 -9.78
N LEU A 5 -3.51 -3.49 -9.17
CA LEU A 5 -3.44 -2.47 -8.12
C LEU A 5 -3.90 -3.08 -6.80
N HIS A 6 -2.98 -3.14 -5.84
CA HIS A 6 -3.29 -3.43 -4.44
C HIS A 6 -3.58 -2.14 -3.71
N ILE A 7 -4.67 -2.11 -2.95
CA ILE A 7 -5.04 -0.98 -2.11
C ILE A 7 -4.92 -1.45 -0.67
N VAL A 8 -3.98 -0.86 0.09
CA VAL A 8 -3.62 -1.35 1.43
C VAL A 8 -3.62 -0.21 2.44
N GLU A 9 -4.55 -0.30 3.39
CA GLU A 9 -4.48 0.46 4.63
C GLU A 9 -3.77 -0.37 5.72
N PRO A 10 -3.25 0.30 6.74
CA PRO A 10 -1.83 0.37 7.04
C PRO A 10 -1.15 -0.98 7.31
N LEU A 11 0.11 -1.05 6.88
CA LEU A 11 1.01 -2.21 6.96
C LEU A 11 1.34 -2.59 8.42
N ALA A 12 0.41 -3.27 9.09
CA ALA A 12 0.68 -4.02 10.32
C ALA A 12 1.42 -5.31 9.97
N THR A 13 2.14 -5.88 10.94
CA THR A 13 3.13 -6.96 10.73
C THR A 13 2.58 -8.16 9.95
N GLY A 14 1.34 -8.58 10.20
CA GLY A 14 0.74 -9.71 9.48
C GLY A 14 0.38 -9.40 8.01
N ILE A 15 -0.16 -8.20 7.75
CA ILE A 15 -0.53 -7.76 6.41
C ILE A 15 0.71 -7.52 5.56
N HIS A 16 1.79 -7.01 6.18
CA HIS A 16 3.06 -6.77 5.50
C HIS A 16 3.65 -8.06 4.90
N THR A 17 3.80 -9.13 5.70
CA THR A 17 4.35 -10.41 5.21
C THR A 17 3.51 -11.00 4.08
N PHE A 18 2.17 -10.99 4.24
CA PHE A 18 1.25 -11.47 3.20
C PHE A 18 1.42 -10.69 1.89
N LEU A 19 1.49 -9.36 1.99
CA LEU A 19 1.63 -8.50 0.81
C LEU A 19 2.96 -8.76 0.11
N VAL A 20 4.08 -8.84 0.85
CA VAL A 20 5.40 -9.14 0.29
C VAL A 20 5.39 -10.44 -0.51
N GLU A 21 4.92 -11.54 0.08
CA GLU A 21 4.93 -12.85 -0.59
C GLU A 21 4.04 -12.88 -1.83
N LEU A 22 2.86 -12.24 -1.76
CA LEU A 22 1.93 -12.19 -2.87
C LEU A 22 2.47 -11.33 -4.01
N THR A 23 2.86 -10.09 -3.72
CA THR A 23 3.22 -9.12 -4.76
C THR A 23 4.54 -9.47 -5.43
N ASN A 24 5.48 -10.08 -4.70
CA ASN A 24 6.74 -10.51 -5.30
C ASN A 24 6.52 -11.62 -6.34
N ARG A 25 5.64 -12.59 -6.06
CA ARG A 25 5.27 -13.61 -7.07
C ARG A 25 4.52 -13.00 -8.25
N GLN A 26 3.61 -12.05 -8.00
CA GLN A 26 2.85 -11.42 -9.07
C GLN A 26 3.70 -10.59 -10.03
N CYS A 27 4.88 -10.12 -9.62
CA CYS A 27 5.78 -9.38 -10.51
C CYS A 27 6.29 -10.21 -11.70
N ASP A 28 6.18 -11.53 -11.64
CA ASP A 28 6.61 -12.41 -12.74
C ASP A 28 5.63 -12.37 -13.93
N ASP A 29 4.35 -12.09 -13.66
CA ASP A 29 3.29 -12.09 -14.68
C ASP A 29 2.63 -10.71 -14.90
N PHE A 30 2.73 -9.81 -13.90
CA PHE A 30 1.98 -8.56 -13.85
C PHE A 30 2.86 -7.34 -13.59
N ASP A 31 2.38 -6.19 -14.07
CA ASP A 31 2.85 -4.87 -13.64
C ASP A 31 2.14 -4.47 -12.34
N VAL A 32 2.86 -4.54 -11.21
CA VAL A 32 2.26 -4.48 -9.87
C VAL A 32 2.37 -3.08 -9.27
N TYR A 33 1.24 -2.56 -8.80
CA TYR A 33 1.11 -1.27 -8.12
C TYR A 33 0.57 -1.49 -6.71
N ILE A 34 1.12 -0.76 -5.74
CA ILE A 34 0.62 -0.73 -4.36
C ILE A 34 0.28 0.70 -3.99
N ALA A 35 -1.02 0.97 -3.83
CA ALA A 35 -1.54 2.17 -3.20
C ALA A 35 -1.59 1.98 -1.68
N TYR A 36 -0.84 2.78 -0.93
CA TYR A 36 -0.61 2.54 0.50
C TYR A 36 -0.70 3.80 1.36
N GLY A 37 -1.08 3.61 2.63
CA GLY A 37 -1.01 4.60 3.70
C GLY A 37 0.19 4.37 4.62
N ILE A 38 0.65 5.41 5.30
CA ILE A 38 1.74 5.34 6.30
C ILE A 38 1.20 5.72 7.68
N ARG A 39 1.58 4.96 8.72
CA ARG A 39 1.34 5.35 10.13
C ARG A 39 2.62 5.89 10.77
N PRO A 40 2.52 6.70 11.84
CA PRO A 40 3.68 7.27 12.53
C PRO A 40 4.73 6.22 12.96
N LEU A 41 4.31 4.99 13.25
CA LEU A 41 5.18 3.89 13.70
C LEU A 41 5.63 2.96 12.57
N THR A 42 5.31 3.25 11.30
CA THR A 42 5.77 2.42 10.19
C THR A 42 7.28 2.56 10.02
N HIS A 43 7.99 1.42 10.00
CA HIS A 43 9.44 1.40 9.78
C HIS A 43 9.80 2.02 8.43
N LYS A 44 10.85 2.85 8.39
CA LYS A 44 11.28 3.56 7.17
C LYS A 44 11.68 2.63 6.02
N ASN A 45 12.11 1.42 6.35
CA ASN A 45 12.62 0.41 5.44
C ASN A 45 11.61 -0.72 5.12
N PHE A 46 10.30 -0.49 5.33
CA PHE A 46 9.29 -1.52 5.09
C PHE A 46 9.26 -2.03 3.63
N LYS A 47 9.77 -1.24 2.69
CA LYS A 47 9.83 -1.54 1.25
C LYS A 47 10.96 -2.50 0.87
N ASP A 48 11.96 -2.71 1.73
CA ASP A 48 13.19 -3.43 1.36
C ASP A 48 12.94 -4.91 1.02
N HIS A 49 11.85 -5.48 1.54
CA HIS A 49 11.47 -6.87 1.30
C HIS A 49 10.66 -7.08 0.01
N PHE A 50 10.26 -5.99 -0.66
CA PHE A 50 9.46 -6.03 -1.87
C PHE A 50 10.34 -6.08 -3.13
N ASP A 51 9.82 -6.69 -4.20
CA ASP A 51 10.44 -6.65 -5.52
C ASP A 51 10.58 -5.19 -6.00
N LYS A 52 11.75 -4.85 -6.56
CA LYS A 52 12.08 -3.48 -7.00
C LYS A 52 11.23 -3.03 -8.20
N ARG A 53 10.57 -3.96 -8.90
CA ARG A 53 9.64 -3.69 -10.01
C ARG A 53 8.32 -3.09 -9.53
N ILE A 54 8.01 -3.16 -8.23
CA ILE A 54 6.74 -2.70 -7.69
C ILE A 54 6.64 -1.16 -7.71
N HIS A 55 5.53 -0.66 -8.24
CA HIS A 55 5.20 0.75 -8.26
C HIS A 55 4.46 1.17 -6.99
N TRP A 56 4.96 2.21 -6.32
CA TRP A 56 4.43 2.69 -5.04
C TRP A 56 3.63 3.98 -5.20
N ILE A 57 2.37 3.96 -4.75
CA ILE A 57 1.47 5.12 -4.76
C ILE A 57 1.12 5.46 -3.31
N LYS A 58 1.72 6.51 -2.75
CA LYS A 58 1.37 6.96 -1.41
C LYS A 58 0.02 7.68 -1.44
N VAL A 59 -0.93 7.23 -0.63
CA VAL A 59 -2.24 7.87 -0.49
C VAL A 59 -2.28 8.64 0.83
N GLU A 60 -2.20 9.97 0.77
CA GLU A 60 -2.16 10.84 1.96
C GLU A 60 -3.46 10.79 2.78
N ASN A 61 -4.56 10.39 2.17
CA ASN A 61 -5.89 10.38 2.79
C ASN A 61 -6.24 9.04 3.46
N PHE A 62 -5.32 8.07 3.52
CA PHE A 62 -5.54 6.84 4.28
C PHE A 62 -5.38 7.14 5.77
N GLN A 63 -6.53 7.27 6.45
CA GLN A 63 -6.60 7.69 7.84
C GLN A 63 -7.66 6.87 8.61
N PRO A 64 -7.45 6.64 9.92
CA PRO A 64 -8.34 5.77 10.70
C PRO A 64 -9.75 6.33 10.91
N SER A 65 -9.94 7.64 10.73
CA SER A 65 -11.20 8.31 10.99
C SER A 65 -11.45 9.48 10.05
N ILE A 66 -12.73 9.69 9.75
CA ILE A 66 -13.24 10.84 9.00
C ILE A 66 -13.45 11.98 10.01
N GLY A 67 -12.99 13.19 9.68
CA GLY A 67 -13.13 14.37 10.53
C GLY A 67 -13.60 15.61 9.76
N PHE A 68 -13.59 16.76 10.44
CA PHE A 68 -14.02 18.05 9.86
C PHE A 68 -13.25 18.46 8.59
N LYS A 69 -12.02 17.97 8.41
CA LYS A 69 -11.23 18.19 7.19
C LYS A 69 -11.74 17.40 5.97
N ASP A 70 -12.62 16.43 6.20
CA ASP A 70 -13.14 15.49 5.18
C ASP A 70 -14.59 15.81 4.79
N VAL A 71 -15.09 17.03 5.07
CA VAL A 71 -16.47 17.43 4.72
C VAL A 71 -16.77 17.25 3.22
N LYS A 72 -15.76 17.39 2.35
CA LYS A 72 -15.86 17.12 0.91
C LYS A 72 -16.09 15.65 0.54
N ALA A 73 -15.94 14.72 1.47
CA ALA A 73 -16.29 13.32 1.24
C ALA A 73 -17.79 13.05 1.42
N PHE A 74 -18.53 13.98 2.06
CA PHE A 74 -19.95 13.85 2.33
C PHE A 74 -20.85 14.53 1.27
N PHE A 75 -20.29 15.39 0.41
CA PHE A 75 -20.99 16.17 -0.61
C PHE A 75 -20.20 16.15 -1.92
#